data_AF-V4US55-F1
#
_entry.id   AF-V4US55-F1
#
_cell.length_a   1.000
_cell.length_b   1.000
_cell.length_c   1.000
_cell.angle_alpha   90.00
_cell.angle_beta   90.00
_cell.angle_gamma   90.00
#
_symmetry.space_group_name_H-M   'P 1'
#
loop_
_entity.id
_entity.type
_entity.pdbx_description
1 polymer ?
#
loop_
_entity_poly.entity_id
_entity_poly.type
_entity_poly.pdbx_seq_one_letter_code
_entity_poly.pdbx_strand_id
1 'polypeptide(L)'
;MAWLSGASTKTTHINTRNLFCLDKSSSPSSVTLGILSFETARTMSRLVHLYRSLSSEEFSELCEGALKSQGVAFLNSSDERFLLSLACAEKLEELNRAVNAVTRLGRKCTDASLNRFDQTYAEMCLGVRDFGKLEYASKSVEKLVEKMDKYVKATSNLHAALESLTELEISEGKIKKWKQNLGPKQANKANTDYFDEKIAYQRKQVKHYRDVSLWNQTFDQSVGLMTRVITIIYARICLLFGQYVSDLPRPSKITKPTSQRMRVHPDTNFMHFTSKSGPIAKSSQKFGTIRIAKSGPLPKSEDKVIGKRIPLDVVKNKKVMQLATESTVGGAGLALRYANIIIYAERYLYAPTCINDEARGYLYELLPENLKTTVRGKLWGHWCTRAHEGSGGSHSLAEGWREALEEMMSWLAPVAHDTVKWQQERYLEKQRFDAKPTVMLFQTLHFADLEKTEVAIVEVLVGLSCIYRYENKRLGGRPSGDGCR
;
A
#
# COMPACT_ATOMS: atom_id res chain seq x y z
N MET A 1 -4.44 9.90 -63.36
CA MET A 1 -4.45 11.06 -62.42
C MET A 1 -5.73 10.98 -61.59
N ALA A 2 -5.56 10.85 -60.27
CA ALA A 2 -6.50 10.81 -59.13
C ALA A 2 -8.00 11.09 -59.41
N TRP A 3 -9.00 10.27 -59.04
CA TRP A 3 -9.35 9.63 -57.74
C TRP A 3 -9.39 10.57 -56.54
N LEU A 4 -10.54 11.21 -56.33
CA LEU A 4 -11.00 11.74 -55.03
C LEU A 4 -12.53 11.63 -54.95
N SER A 5 -13.04 10.63 -54.22
CA SER A 5 -14.27 10.77 -53.43
C SER A 5 -14.45 9.56 -52.52
N GLY A 6 -14.71 9.82 -51.24
CA GLY A 6 -15.45 8.88 -50.39
C GLY A 6 -14.63 8.01 -49.45
N ALA A 7 -14.00 8.61 -48.43
CA ALA A 7 -13.68 7.89 -47.19
C ALA A 7 -14.40 8.57 -46.01
N SER A 8 -15.68 8.21 -45.84
CA SER A 8 -16.42 8.45 -44.62
C SER A 8 -15.75 7.68 -43.48
N THR A 9 -15.08 8.38 -42.57
CA THR A 9 -14.55 7.82 -41.33
C THR A 9 -15.69 7.31 -40.46
N LYS A 10 -16.03 6.03 -40.57
CA LYS A 10 -16.93 5.34 -39.64
C LYS A 10 -16.22 5.23 -38.30
N THR A 11 -16.64 6.04 -37.33
CA THR A 11 -16.26 5.88 -35.93
C THR A 11 -16.89 4.59 -35.40
N THR A 12 -16.11 3.50 -35.36
CA THR A 12 -16.56 2.23 -34.81
C THR A 12 -16.88 2.38 -33.32
N HIS A 13 -18.13 2.10 -32.95
CA HIS A 13 -18.53 1.92 -31.56
C HIS A 13 -17.87 0.66 -31.00
N ILE A 14 -16.77 0.80 -30.25
CA ILE A 14 -16.14 -0.33 -29.57
C ILE A 14 -16.91 -0.57 -28.25
N ASN A 15 -17.88 -1.48 -28.31
CA ASN A 15 -18.53 -2.03 -27.13
C ASN A 15 -17.56 -3.01 -26.45
N THR A 16 -17.41 -2.97 -25.12
CA THR A 16 -16.59 -3.94 -24.34
C THR A 16 -17.00 -5.39 -24.51
N ARG A 17 -18.18 -5.62 -25.08
CA ARG A 17 -18.63 -6.95 -25.52
C ARG A 17 -17.79 -7.51 -26.67
N ASN A 18 -17.22 -6.66 -27.53
CA ASN A 18 -16.58 -7.06 -28.78
C ASN A 18 -15.04 -7.04 -28.75
N LEU A 19 -14.42 -6.48 -27.71
CA LEU A 19 -12.95 -6.45 -27.57
C LEU A 19 -12.35 -7.83 -27.28
N PHE A 20 -13.13 -8.70 -26.64
CA PHE A 20 -12.79 -10.09 -26.36
C PHE A 20 -14.11 -10.88 -26.37
N CYS A 21 -14.64 -11.10 -27.57
CA CYS A 21 -15.86 -11.87 -27.73
C CYS A 21 -15.52 -13.33 -27.43
N LEU A 22 -15.93 -13.81 -26.25
CA LEU A 22 -16.06 -15.24 -25.98
C LEU A 22 -17.27 -15.71 -26.80
N ASP A 23 -17.07 -15.89 -28.11
CA ASP A 23 -18.01 -16.66 -28.89
C ASP A 23 -18.04 -18.05 -28.30
N LYS A 24 -19.25 -18.50 -27.96
CA LYS A 24 -19.52 -19.83 -27.43
C LYS A 24 -19.44 -20.84 -28.59
N SER A 25 -18.35 -20.83 -29.35
CA SER A 25 -18.10 -21.80 -30.41
C SER A 25 -17.59 -23.07 -29.75
N SER A 26 -18.38 -24.13 -29.85
CA SER A 26 -17.97 -25.49 -29.54
C SER A 26 -16.82 -25.90 -30.46
N SER A 27 -15.58 -25.83 -29.97
CA SER A 27 -14.38 -26.40 -30.62
C SER A 27 -13.42 -26.97 -29.55
N PRO A 28 -12.46 -27.82 -29.96
CA PRO A 28 -12.12 -29.09 -29.30
C PRO A 28 -11.50 -28.92 -27.91
N SER A 29 -11.87 -29.82 -26.98
CA SER A 29 -11.32 -30.01 -25.63
C SER A 29 -10.41 -28.87 -25.13
N SER A 30 -11.01 -27.71 -24.80
CA SER A 30 -10.28 -26.58 -24.24
C SER A 30 -9.57 -27.02 -22.97
N VAL A 31 -8.24 -26.82 -22.91
CA VAL A 31 -7.42 -27.24 -21.79
C VAL A 31 -7.94 -26.56 -20.51
N THR A 32 -8.14 -27.36 -19.46
CA THR A 32 -8.57 -26.88 -18.15
C THR A 32 -7.38 -26.39 -17.32
N LEU A 33 -7.61 -25.49 -16.37
CA LEU A 33 -6.56 -24.91 -15.53
C LEU A 33 -5.87 -25.96 -14.63
N GLY A 34 -6.64 -26.90 -14.05
CA GLY A 34 -6.12 -27.90 -13.10
C GLY A 34 -5.38 -27.23 -11.94
N ILE A 35 -4.12 -27.60 -11.70
CA ILE A 35 -3.30 -27.05 -10.60
C ILE A 35 -3.07 -25.52 -10.74
N LEU A 36 -3.07 -24.99 -11.98
CA LEU A 36 -2.90 -23.54 -12.22
C LEU A 36 -4.14 -22.73 -11.80
N SER A 37 -5.22 -23.38 -11.38
CA SER A 37 -6.38 -22.72 -10.76
C SER A 37 -6.00 -21.90 -9.54
N PHE A 38 -5.03 -22.35 -8.72
CA PHE A 38 -4.61 -21.61 -7.53
C PHE A 38 -3.86 -20.32 -7.89
N GLU A 39 -2.91 -20.40 -8.83
CA GLU A 39 -2.22 -19.20 -9.31
C GLU A 39 -3.19 -18.22 -9.99
N THR A 40 -4.15 -18.76 -10.75
CA THR A 40 -5.21 -17.99 -11.39
C THR A 40 -6.10 -17.31 -10.36
N ALA A 41 -6.54 -18.04 -9.32
CA ALA A 41 -7.34 -17.48 -8.23
C ALA A 41 -6.60 -16.35 -7.50
N ARG A 42 -5.31 -16.52 -7.20
CA ARG A 42 -4.49 -15.46 -6.60
C ARG A 42 -4.42 -14.22 -7.49
N THR A 43 -4.27 -14.40 -8.80
CA THR A 43 -4.26 -13.29 -9.77
C THR A 43 -5.62 -12.60 -9.85
N MET A 44 -6.72 -13.38 -9.87
CA MET A 44 -8.09 -12.84 -9.84
C MET A 44 -8.36 -12.03 -8.57
N SER A 45 -7.94 -12.53 -7.41
CA SER A 45 -8.09 -11.84 -6.11
C SER A 45 -7.41 -10.47 -6.11
N ARG A 46 -6.18 -10.39 -6.61
CA ARG A 46 -5.42 -9.13 -6.74
C ARG A 46 -6.10 -8.14 -7.67
N LEU A 47 -6.60 -8.60 -8.82
CA LEU A 47 -7.35 -7.74 -9.74
C LEU A 47 -8.64 -7.21 -9.11
N VAL A 48 -9.38 -8.07 -8.41
CA VAL A 48 -10.62 -7.69 -7.71
C VAL A 48 -10.32 -6.64 -6.63
N HIS A 49 -9.27 -6.83 -5.83
CA HIS A 49 -8.85 -5.85 -4.82
C HIS A 49 -8.41 -4.53 -5.44
N LEU A 50 -7.53 -4.60 -6.45
CA LEU A 50 -7.06 -3.41 -7.16
C LEU A 50 -8.23 -2.61 -7.75
N TYR A 51 -9.20 -3.27 -8.36
CA TYR A 51 -10.42 -2.64 -8.85
C TYR A 51 -11.22 -1.93 -7.75
N ARG A 52 -11.40 -2.57 -6.58
CA ARG A 52 -12.12 -2.00 -5.43
C ARG A 52 -11.37 -0.79 -4.84
N SER A 53 -10.05 -0.84 -4.80
CA SER A 53 -9.21 0.28 -4.32
C SER A 53 -9.20 1.51 -5.24
N LEU A 54 -9.77 1.39 -6.44
CA LEU A 54 -9.97 2.49 -7.40
C LEU A 54 -11.43 2.97 -7.41
N SER A 55 -12.19 2.69 -6.36
CA SER A 55 -13.52 3.26 -6.17
C SER A 55 -13.40 4.76 -5.87
N SER A 56 -14.47 5.52 -6.09
CA SER A 56 -14.50 6.95 -5.74
C SER A 56 -14.36 7.18 -4.24
N GLU A 57 -14.89 6.29 -3.42
CA GLU A 57 -14.82 6.34 -1.96
C GLU A 57 -13.37 6.15 -1.47
N GLU A 58 -12.71 5.08 -1.90
CA GLU A 58 -11.32 4.78 -1.52
C GLU A 58 -10.36 5.84 -2.07
N PHE A 59 -10.63 6.38 -3.26
CA PHE A 59 -9.83 7.48 -3.80
C PHE A 59 -10.03 8.78 -3.01
N SER A 60 -11.24 9.05 -2.52
CA SER A 60 -11.51 10.20 -1.65
C SER A 60 -10.80 10.03 -0.30
N GLU A 61 -10.88 8.85 0.31
CA GLU A 61 -10.18 8.52 1.56
C GLU A 61 -8.65 8.66 1.40
N LEU A 62 -8.10 8.22 0.26
CA LEU A 62 -6.70 8.43 -0.07
C LEU A 62 -6.34 9.93 -0.10
N CYS A 63 -7.15 10.74 -0.78
CA CYS A 63 -6.87 12.17 -0.97
C CYS A 63 -7.09 13.01 0.30
N GLU A 64 -8.12 12.71 1.08
CA GLU A 64 -8.50 13.50 2.25
C GLU A 64 -7.82 13.02 3.53
N GLY A 65 -7.56 11.71 3.66
CA GLY A 65 -6.92 11.13 4.82
C GLY A 65 -5.41 10.96 4.61
N ALA A 66 -5.02 9.99 3.80
CA ALA A 66 -3.63 9.55 3.72
C ALA A 66 -2.65 10.63 3.24
N LEU A 67 -3.00 11.36 2.18
CA LEU A 67 -2.15 12.42 1.62
C LEU A 67 -1.93 13.59 2.59
N LYS A 68 -2.94 13.88 3.43
CA LYS A 68 -2.95 15.02 4.36
C LYS A 68 -2.48 14.66 5.76
N SER A 69 -2.11 13.39 5.99
CA SER A 69 -1.57 12.98 7.28
C SER A 69 -0.29 13.76 7.60
N GLN A 70 -0.19 14.27 8.84
CA GLN A 70 0.92 15.13 9.25
C GLN A 70 2.28 14.45 9.06
N GLY A 71 2.38 13.16 9.35
CA GLY A 71 3.62 12.40 9.18
C GLY A 71 4.08 12.33 7.72
N VAL A 72 3.16 12.05 6.79
CA VAL A 72 3.47 12.03 5.34
C VAL A 72 3.83 13.42 4.84
N ALA A 73 3.05 14.44 5.22
CA ALA A 73 3.28 15.81 4.78
C ALA A 73 4.62 16.38 5.28
N PHE A 74 5.03 16.03 6.51
CA PHE A 74 6.27 16.49 7.14
C PHE A 74 7.51 15.72 6.68
N LEU A 75 7.45 14.38 6.73
CA LEU A 75 8.59 13.52 6.44
C LEU A 75 8.79 13.27 4.95
N ASN A 76 7.71 13.05 4.19
CA ASN A 76 7.81 12.60 2.80
C ASN A 76 7.71 13.78 1.83
N SER A 77 6.54 14.36 1.69
CA SER A 77 6.32 15.54 0.84
C SER A 77 4.95 16.15 1.09
N SER A 78 4.84 17.47 0.96
CA SER A 78 3.55 18.18 0.97
C SER A 78 2.97 18.37 -0.44
N ASP A 79 3.68 17.96 -1.50
CA ASP A 79 3.18 18.05 -2.87
C ASP A 79 2.26 16.86 -3.19
N GLU A 80 0.95 17.12 -3.18
CA GLU A 80 -0.09 16.14 -3.51
C GLU A 80 0.13 15.51 -4.90
N ARG A 81 0.64 16.25 -5.89
CA ARG A 81 0.86 15.71 -7.24
C ARG A 81 1.97 14.66 -7.23
N PHE A 82 3.03 14.93 -6.49
CA PHE A 82 4.12 13.99 -6.30
C PHE A 82 3.64 12.72 -5.59
N LEU A 83 2.92 12.85 -4.46
CA LEU A 83 2.40 11.71 -3.73
C LEU A 83 1.39 10.88 -4.55
N LEU A 84 0.50 11.54 -5.30
CA LEU A 84 -0.43 10.87 -6.22
C LEU A 84 0.30 10.18 -7.37
N SER A 85 1.43 10.73 -7.83
CA SER A 85 2.28 10.06 -8.83
C SER A 85 2.91 8.77 -8.30
N LEU A 86 3.34 8.77 -7.02
CA LEU A 86 3.83 7.56 -6.34
C LEU A 86 2.71 6.53 -6.16
N ALA A 87 1.53 6.97 -5.71
CA ALA A 87 0.36 6.11 -5.57
C ALA A 87 -0.04 5.48 -6.90
N CYS A 88 -0.06 6.27 -7.98
CA CYS A 88 -0.31 5.79 -9.33
C CYS A 88 0.71 4.74 -9.77
N ALA A 89 2.00 5.03 -9.57
CA ALA A 89 3.08 4.11 -9.92
C ALA A 89 2.93 2.76 -9.20
N GLU A 90 2.53 2.76 -7.92
CA GLU A 90 2.33 1.53 -7.15
C GLU A 90 1.15 0.72 -7.67
N LYS A 91 0.02 1.38 -7.97
CA LYS A 91 -1.15 0.72 -8.56
C LYS A 91 -0.86 0.15 -9.95
N LEU A 92 -0.07 0.85 -10.76
CA LEU A 92 0.38 0.35 -12.07
C LEU A 92 1.36 -0.81 -11.93
N GLU A 93 2.27 -0.78 -10.96
CA GLU A 93 3.16 -1.91 -10.70
C GLU A 93 2.36 -3.16 -10.28
N GLU A 94 1.34 -2.99 -9.43
CA GLU A 94 0.43 -4.07 -9.05
C GLU A 94 -0.34 -4.62 -10.26
N LEU A 95 -0.86 -3.75 -11.13
CA LEU A 95 -1.51 -4.15 -12.37
C LEU A 95 -0.56 -4.91 -13.31
N ASN A 96 0.65 -4.40 -13.51
CA ASN A 96 1.66 -5.01 -14.38
C ASN A 96 2.06 -6.41 -13.88
N ARG A 97 2.12 -6.65 -12.57
CA ARG A 97 2.32 -8.00 -12.01
C ARG A 97 1.20 -8.94 -12.41
N ALA A 98 -0.06 -8.48 -12.37
CA ALA A 98 -1.20 -9.28 -12.81
C ALA A 98 -1.17 -9.52 -14.33
N VAL A 99 -0.85 -8.50 -15.14
CA VAL A 99 -0.69 -8.61 -16.60
C VAL A 99 0.35 -9.66 -16.97
N ASN A 100 1.50 -9.68 -16.28
CA ASN A 100 2.55 -10.67 -16.52
C ASN A 100 2.07 -12.10 -16.21
N ALA A 101 1.32 -12.30 -15.12
CA ALA A 101 0.73 -13.59 -14.79
C ALA A 101 -0.32 -14.01 -15.83
N VAL A 102 -1.21 -13.10 -16.22
CA VAL A 102 -2.25 -13.34 -17.22
C VAL A 102 -1.65 -13.63 -18.60
N THR A 103 -0.58 -12.94 -19.00
CA THR A 103 0.15 -13.20 -20.24
C THR A 103 0.75 -14.60 -20.24
N ARG A 104 1.35 -15.03 -19.12
CA ARG A 104 1.89 -16.40 -18.98
C ARG A 104 0.80 -17.45 -19.10
N LEU A 105 -0.37 -17.23 -18.51
CA LEU A 105 -1.53 -18.11 -18.64
C LEU A 105 -2.12 -18.04 -20.08
N GLY A 106 -2.12 -16.85 -20.68
CA GLY A 106 -2.61 -16.55 -22.02
C GLY A 106 -1.92 -17.35 -23.12
N ARG A 107 -0.63 -17.65 -22.97
CA ARG A 107 0.11 -18.50 -23.93
C ARG A 107 -0.48 -19.91 -24.09
N LYS A 108 -1.31 -20.36 -23.15
CA LYS A 108 -2.03 -21.65 -23.18
C LYS A 108 -3.47 -21.53 -23.67
N CYS A 109 -3.92 -20.33 -24.02
CA CYS A 109 -5.24 -20.08 -24.60
C CYS A 109 -5.30 -20.52 -26.05
N THR A 110 -6.48 -20.97 -26.48
CA THR A 110 -6.76 -21.30 -27.88
C THR A 110 -7.09 -20.04 -28.68
N ASP A 111 -7.65 -19.03 -28.02
CA ASP A 111 -7.93 -17.72 -28.62
C ASP A 111 -6.63 -16.93 -28.83
N ALA A 112 -6.35 -16.60 -30.09
CA ALA A 112 -5.17 -15.84 -30.49
C ALA A 112 -5.10 -14.43 -29.87
N SER A 113 -6.26 -13.82 -29.59
CA SER A 113 -6.33 -12.50 -28.95
C SER A 113 -5.85 -12.53 -27.49
N LEU A 114 -6.16 -13.61 -26.77
CA LEU A 114 -5.74 -13.83 -25.39
C LEU A 114 -4.28 -14.29 -25.31
N ASN A 115 -3.81 -15.02 -26.32
CA ASN A 115 -2.42 -15.45 -26.41
C ASN A 115 -1.44 -14.27 -26.54
N ARG A 116 -1.84 -13.25 -27.31
CA ARG A 116 -1.07 -12.01 -27.55
C ARG A 116 -1.54 -10.83 -26.70
N PHE A 117 -2.00 -11.12 -25.48
CA PHE A 117 -2.49 -10.07 -24.59
C PHE A 117 -1.41 -9.06 -24.19
N ASP A 118 -0.14 -9.47 -24.12
CA ASP A 118 1.00 -8.59 -23.88
C ASP A 118 1.12 -7.46 -24.91
N GLN A 119 0.99 -7.78 -26.20
CA GLN A 119 0.98 -6.81 -27.29
C GLN A 119 -0.22 -5.89 -27.17
N THR A 120 -1.38 -6.47 -26.87
CA THR A 120 -2.64 -5.72 -26.71
C THR A 120 -2.55 -4.72 -25.54
N TYR A 121 -1.94 -5.14 -24.43
CA TYR A 121 -1.72 -4.31 -23.25
C TYR A 121 -0.70 -3.20 -23.55
N ALA A 122 0.42 -3.52 -24.20
CA ALA A 122 1.44 -2.53 -24.58
C ALA A 122 0.87 -1.44 -25.50
N GLU A 123 0.11 -1.82 -26.54
CA GLU A 123 -0.61 -0.87 -27.41
C GLU A 123 -1.61 0.00 -26.64
N MET A 124 -2.27 -0.57 -25.62
CA MET A 124 -3.14 0.18 -24.71
C MET A 124 -2.36 1.21 -23.89
N CYS A 125 -1.19 0.83 -23.37
CA CYS A 125 -0.34 1.75 -22.62
C CYS A 125 0.23 2.89 -23.48
N LEU A 126 0.45 2.64 -24.77
CA LEU A 126 0.89 3.65 -25.74
C LEU A 126 -0.22 4.61 -26.18
N GLY A 127 -1.46 4.43 -25.71
CA GLY A 127 -2.58 5.30 -26.06
C GLY A 127 -3.09 5.13 -27.49
N VAL A 128 -2.74 4.03 -28.16
CA VAL A 128 -3.15 3.73 -29.55
C VAL A 128 -4.65 3.39 -29.63
N ARG A 129 -5.25 2.94 -28.52
CA ARG A 129 -6.70 2.69 -28.39
C ARG A 129 -7.34 3.72 -27.46
N ASP A 130 -8.40 4.39 -27.93
CA ASP A 130 -9.18 5.35 -27.13
C ASP A 130 -10.09 4.61 -26.13
N PHE A 131 -10.00 5.00 -24.86
CA PHE A 131 -10.76 4.42 -23.75
C PHE A 131 -12.11 5.11 -23.51
N GLY A 132 -12.35 6.30 -24.07
CA GLY A 132 -13.44 7.22 -23.68
C GLY A 132 -14.88 6.71 -23.78
N LYS A 133 -15.11 5.46 -24.22
CA LYS A 133 -16.44 4.82 -24.33
C LYS A 133 -16.68 3.65 -23.37
N LEU A 134 -15.75 3.29 -22.49
CA LEU A 134 -16.02 2.26 -21.49
C LEU A 134 -16.93 2.84 -20.39
N GLU A 135 -18.13 2.30 -20.18
CA GLU A 135 -18.86 2.55 -18.93
C GLU A 135 -18.20 1.77 -17.78
N TYR A 136 -17.25 2.42 -17.11
CA TYR A 136 -16.43 1.81 -16.06
C TYR A 136 -17.20 1.46 -14.80
N ALA A 137 -18.27 2.17 -14.49
CA ALA A 137 -19.17 1.92 -13.35
C ALA A 137 -20.49 1.27 -13.82
N SER A 138 -20.45 0.51 -14.92
CA SER A 138 -21.63 -0.24 -15.34
C SER A 138 -21.84 -1.46 -14.45
N LYS A 139 -23.11 -1.79 -14.19
CA LYS A 139 -23.55 -3.05 -13.56
C LYS A 139 -22.97 -4.30 -14.23
N SER A 140 -22.49 -4.19 -15.48
CA SER A 140 -21.83 -5.27 -16.20
C SER A 140 -20.42 -5.58 -15.68
N VAL A 141 -19.68 -4.55 -15.26
CA VAL A 141 -18.33 -4.68 -14.71
C VAL A 141 -18.40 -5.27 -13.30
N GLU A 142 -19.34 -4.80 -12.48
CA GLU A 142 -19.56 -5.35 -11.13
C GLU A 142 -19.86 -6.85 -11.17
N LYS A 143 -20.73 -7.30 -12.08
CA LYS A 143 -20.99 -8.73 -12.29
C LYS A 143 -19.74 -9.52 -12.68
N LEU A 144 -18.82 -8.92 -13.42
CA LEU A 144 -17.56 -9.55 -13.82
C LEU A 144 -16.64 -9.72 -12.59
N VAL A 145 -16.50 -8.67 -11.79
CA VAL A 145 -15.74 -8.67 -10.53
C VAL A 145 -16.35 -9.65 -9.52
N GLU A 146 -17.68 -9.68 -9.36
CA GLU A 146 -18.39 -10.65 -8.54
C GLU A 146 -18.17 -12.10 -9.01
N LYS A 147 -18.11 -12.32 -10.33
CA LYS A 147 -17.82 -13.65 -10.88
C LYS A 147 -16.42 -14.10 -10.51
N MET A 148 -15.42 -13.22 -10.63
CA MET A 148 -14.05 -13.50 -10.19
C MET A 148 -14.00 -13.77 -8.68
N ASP A 149 -14.69 -12.99 -7.87
CA ASP A 149 -14.77 -13.16 -6.41
C ASP A 149 -15.36 -14.54 -6.02
N LYS A 150 -16.42 -14.98 -6.71
CA LYS A 150 -17.00 -16.32 -6.54
C LYS A 150 -16.01 -17.44 -6.88
N TYR A 151 -15.27 -17.30 -7.98
CA TYR A 151 -14.24 -18.25 -8.36
C TYR A 151 -13.08 -18.31 -7.36
N VAL A 152 -12.63 -17.15 -6.85
CA VAL A 152 -11.60 -17.06 -5.81
C VAL A 152 -12.06 -17.80 -4.56
N LYS A 153 -13.28 -17.52 -4.06
CA LYS A 153 -13.88 -18.20 -2.89
C LYS A 153 -13.96 -19.72 -3.08
N ALA A 154 -14.50 -20.18 -4.21
CA ALA A 154 -14.61 -21.62 -4.50
C ALA A 154 -13.24 -22.30 -4.57
N THR A 155 -12.22 -21.63 -5.12
CA THR A 155 -10.86 -22.17 -5.23
C THR A 155 -10.11 -22.15 -3.88
N SER A 156 -10.38 -21.15 -3.04
CA SER A 156 -9.87 -21.11 -1.65
C SER A 156 -10.46 -22.25 -0.81
N ASN A 157 -11.78 -22.51 -0.93
CA ASN A 157 -12.41 -23.66 -0.29
C ASN A 157 -11.85 -24.99 -0.79
N LEU A 158 -11.54 -25.10 -2.09
CA LEU A 158 -10.84 -26.27 -2.63
C LEU A 158 -9.46 -26.45 -1.99
N HIS A 159 -8.69 -25.38 -1.82
CA HIS A 159 -7.37 -25.43 -1.19
C HIS A 159 -7.46 -25.95 0.25
N ALA A 160 -8.36 -25.38 1.06
CA ALA A 160 -8.58 -25.81 2.44
C ALA A 160 -9.06 -27.27 2.52
N ALA A 161 -9.97 -27.69 1.63
CA ALA A 161 -10.44 -29.07 1.57
C ALA A 161 -9.34 -30.06 1.18
N LEU A 162 -8.43 -29.67 0.27
CA LEU A 162 -7.28 -30.48 -0.10
C LEU A 162 -6.28 -30.61 1.06
N GLU A 163 -6.00 -29.52 1.78
CA GLU A 163 -5.13 -29.54 2.97
C GLU A 163 -5.69 -30.48 4.03
N SER A 164 -6.98 -30.37 4.37
CA SER A 164 -7.65 -31.29 5.29
C SER A 164 -7.62 -32.75 4.80
N LEU A 165 -7.80 -32.99 3.50
CA LEU A 165 -7.70 -34.33 2.93
C LEU A 165 -6.29 -34.90 3.07
N THR A 166 -5.24 -34.11 2.84
CA THR A 166 -3.86 -34.59 2.99
C THR A 166 -3.52 -34.99 4.43
N GLU A 167 -3.99 -34.24 5.42
CA GLU A 167 -3.82 -34.60 6.84
C GLU A 167 -4.54 -35.92 7.18
N LEU A 168 -5.74 -36.10 6.63
CA LEU A 168 -6.51 -37.32 6.81
C LEU A 168 -5.87 -38.53 6.10
N GLU A 169 -5.31 -38.36 4.91
CA GLU A 169 -4.59 -39.44 4.21
C GLU A 169 -3.31 -39.85 4.94
N ILE A 170 -2.60 -38.89 5.54
CA ILE A 170 -1.44 -39.18 6.40
C ILE A 170 -1.87 -40.00 7.63
N SER A 171 -2.98 -39.63 8.28
CA SER A 171 -3.50 -40.39 9.42
C SER A 171 -4.06 -41.76 9.02
N GLU A 172 -4.67 -41.88 7.84
CA GLU A 172 -5.08 -43.17 7.24
C GLU A 172 -3.89 -44.11 7.10
N GLY A 173 -2.78 -43.60 6.56
CA GLY A 173 -1.53 -44.37 6.42
C GLY A 173 -0.97 -44.84 7.76
N LYS A 174 -1.02 -43.99 8.80
CA LYS A 174 -0.60 -44.36 10.17
C LYS A 174 -1.50 -45.44 10.77
N ILE A 175 -2.83 -45.31 10.62
CA ILE A 175 -3.80 -46.29 11.11
C ILE A 175 -3.64 -47.63 10.41
N LYS A 176 -3.41 -47.64 9.09
CA LYS A 176 -3.14 -48.87 8.33
C LYS A 176 -1.87 -49.57 8.80
N LYS A 177 -0.78 -48.83 9.03
CA LYS A 177 0.46 -49.38 9.61
C LYS A 177 0.25 -49.91 11.03
N TRP A 178 -0.49 -49.20 11.87
CA TRP A 178 -0.81 -49.63 13.23
C TRP A 178 -1.62 -50.95 13.25
N LYS A 179 -2.60 -51.09 12.35
CA LYS A 179 -3.36 -52.33 12.14
C LYS A 179 -2.52 -53.51 11.61
N GLN A 180 -1.46 -53.23 10.86
CA GLN A 180 -0.52 -54.28 10.43
C GLN A 180 0.37 -54.75 11.58
N ASN A 181 0.67 -53.87 12.55
CA ASN A 181 1.54 -54.18 13.69
C ASN A 181 0.79 -54.79 14.89
N LEU A 182 -0.50 -54.49 15.07
CA LEU A 182 -1.37 -55.09 16.10
C LEU A 182 -2.31 -56.10 15.46
N GLY A 183 -2.23 -57.35 15.89
CA GLY A 183 -3.08 -58.42 15.36
C GLY A 183 -4.59 -58.09 15.37
N PRO A 184 -5.39 -58.74 14.51
CA PRO A 184 -6.76 -58.34 14.13
C PRO A 184 -7.80 -58.24 15.26
N LYS A 185 -7.44 -58.57 16.51
CA LYS A 185 -8.35 -58.62 17.66
C LYS A 185 -8.33 -57.38 18.56
N GLN A 186 -7.41 -56.42 18.35
CA GLN A 186 -7.26 -55.23 19.20
C GLN A 186 -7.59 -53.88 18.55
N ALA A 187 -7.97 -53.86 17.26
CA ALA A 187 -8.36 -52.63 16.59
C ALA A 187 -9.81 -52.25 16.95
N ASN A 188 -10.02 -51.05 17.52
CA ASN A 188 -11.36 -50.52 17.77
C ASN A 188 -12.07 -50.26 16.42
N LYS A 189 -12.98 -51.18 16.06
CA LYS A 189 -13.68 -51.20 14.76
C LYS A 189 -14.56 -49.95 14.56
N ALA A 190 -15.28 -49.49 15.58
CA ALA A 190 -16.14 -48.31 15.49
C ALA A 190 -15.35 -47.02 15.19
N ASN A 191 -14.18 -46.84 15.80
CA ASN A 191 -13.31 -45.68 15.53
C ASN A 191 -12.70 -45.73 14.12
N THR A 192 -12.46 -46.92 13.59
CA THR A 192 -12.04 -47.11 12.20
C THR A 192 -13.13 -46.72 11.23
N ASP A 193 -14.34 -47.26 11.43
CA ASP A 193 -15.46 -47.06 10.50
C ASP A 193 -15.85 -45.57 10.43
N TYR A 194 -15.86 -44.86 11.58
CA TYR A 194 -16.05 -43.40 11.63
C TYR A 194 -14.96 -42.63 10.86
N PHE A 195 -13.71 -43.06 11.00
CA PHE A 195 -12.59 -42.42 10.30
C PHE A 195 -12.66 -42.63 8.78
N ASP A 196 -13.01 -43.85 8.35
CA ASP A 196 -13.22 -44.18 6.94
C ASP A 196 -14.38 -43.37 6.33
N GLU A 197 -15.48 -43.19 7.09
CA GLU A 197 -16.59 -42.32 6.69
C GLU A 197 -16.15 -40.85 6.56
N LYS A 198 -15.38 -40.33 7.52
CA LYS A 198 -14.84 -38.97 7.49
C LYS A 198 -13.95 -38.72 6.27
N ILE A 199 -13.07 -39.67 5.93
CA ILE A 199 -12.24 -39.58 4.72
C ILE A 199 -13.08 -39.62 3.45
N ALA A 200 -14.04 -40.55 3.38
CA ALA A 200 -14.92 -40.65 2.21
C ALA A 200 -15.72 -39.36 2.01
N TYR A 201 -16.21 -38.75 3.08
CA TYR A 201 -16.88 -37.45 3.05
C TYR A 201 -15.96 -36.35 2.54
N GLN A 202 -14.72 -36.27 3.02
CA GLN A 202 -13.75 -35.26 2.56
C GLN A 202 -13.37 -35.44 1.08
N ARG A 203 -13.20 -36.68 0.61
CA ARG A 203 -12.99 -36.96 -0.82
C ARG A 203 -14.17 -36.49 -1.68
N LYS A 204 -15.41 -36.67 -1.21
CA LYS A 204 -16.61 -36.14 -1.88
C LYS A 204 -16.63 -34.60 -1.92
N GLN A 205 -16.27 -33.94 -0.82
CA GLN A 205 -16.17 -32.48 -0.78
C GLN A 205 -15.12 -31.94 -1.76
N VAL A 206 -13.92 -32.54 -1.81
CA VAL A 206 -12.87 -32.15 -2.77
C VAL A 206 -13.37 -32.28 -4.20
N LYS A 207 -14.09 -33.35 -4.53
CA LYS A 207 -14.71 -33.51 -5.85
C LYS A 207 -15.68 -32.38 -6.16
N HIS A 208 -16.60 -32.09 -5.24
CA HIS A 208 -17.55 -30.98 -5.39
C HIS A 208 -16.85 -29.63 -5.60
N TYR A 209 -15.83 -29.31 -4.79
CA TYR A 209 -15.09 -28.05 -4.95
C TYR A 209 -14.28 -27.99 -6.24
N ARG A 210 -13.78 -29.11 -6.78
CA ARG A 210 -13.16 -29.12 -8.12
C ARG A 210 -14.15 -28.73 -9.21
N ASP A 211 -15.40 -29.16 -9.09
CA ASP A 211 -16.45 -28.87 -10.08
C ASP A 211 -16.88 -27.39 -10.08
N VAL A 212 -16.93 -26.76 -8.91
CA VAL A 212 -17.40 -25.36 -8.76
C VAL A 212 -16.26 -24.33 -8.87
N SER A 213 -15.02 -24.73 -8.62
CA SER A 213 -13.85 -23.83 -8.63
C SER A 213 -13.26 -23.60 -10.03
N LEU A 214 -12.15 -22.85 -10.07
CA LEU A 214 -11.35 -22.65 -11.28
C LEU A 214 -10.69 -23.93 -11.79
N TRP A 215 -10.64 -25.02 -11.01
CA TRP A 215 -9.96 -26.26 -11.39
C TRP A 215 -10.45 -26.83 -12.74
N ASN A 216 -11.78 -26.83 -12.93
CA ASN A 216 -12.43 -27.31 -14.16
C ASN A 216 -12.75 -26.20 -15.17
N GLN A 217 -12.32 -24.95 -14.92
CA GLN A 217 -12.50 -23.85 -15.87
C GLN A 217 -11.41 -23.87 -16.94
N THR A 218 -11.75 -23.35 -18.13
CA THR A 218 -10.83 -23.29 -19.27
C THR A 218 -9.89 -22.09 -19.15
N PHE A 219 -8.72 -22.19 -19.80
CA PHE A 219 -7.81 -21.05 -19.92
C PHE A 219 -8.49 -19.85 -20.56
N ASP A 220 -9.15 -20.03 -21.71
CA ASP A 220 -9.80 -18.95 -22.46
C ASP A 220 -10.84 -18.19 -21.63
N GLN A 221 -11.68 -18.91 -20.87
CA GLN A 221 -12.68 -18.29 -20.02
C GLN A 221 -12.06 -17.49 -18.88
N SER A 222 -11.04 -18.07 -18.23
CA SER A 222 -10.42 -17.45 -17.04
C SER A 222 -9.56 -16.26 -17.42
N VAL A 223 -8.73 -16.40 -18.47
CA VAL A 223 -7.89 -15.34 -19.02
C VAL A 223 -8.76 -14.25 -19.66
N GLY A 224 -9.81 -14.61 -20.40
CA GLY A 224 -10.76 -13.65 -20.96
C GLY A 224 -11.46 -12.78 -19.91
N LEU A 225 -11.78 -13.34 -18.74
CA LEU A 225 -12.31 -12.54 -17.61
C LEU A 225 -11.25 -11.58 -17.06
N MET A 226 -10.03 -12.07 -16.81
CA MET A 226 -8.96 -11.25 -16.22
C MET A 226 -8.50 -10.12 -17.15
N THR A 227 -8.33 -10.38 -18.44
CA THR A 227 -7.92 -9.38 -19.45
C THR A 227 -8.91 -8.23 -19.56
N ARG A 228 -10.21 -8.52 -19.51
CA ARG A 228 -11.27 -7.51 -19.48
C ARG A 228 -11.19 -6.64 -18.23
N VAL A 229 -10.99 -7.23 -17.06
CA VAL A 229 -10.83 -6.48 -15.80
C VAL A 229 -9.54 -5.67 -15.79
N ILE A 230 -8.43 -6.20 -16.28
CA ILE A 230 -7.16 -5.47 -16.44
C ILE A 230 -7.37 -4.20 -17.27
N THR A 231 -8.06 -4.33 -18.41
CA THR A 231 -8.35 -3.20 -19.31
C THR A 231 -9.18 -2.13 -18.60
N ILE A 232 -10.18 -2.55 -17.82
CA ILE A 232 -11.04 -1.64 -17.03
C ILE A 232 -10.23 -0.95 -15.94
N ILE A 233 -9.40 -1.69 -15.20
CA ILE A 233 -8.54 -1.15 -14.15
C ILE A 233 -7.56 -0.13 -14.72
N TYR A 234 -6.86 -0.45 -15.82
CA TYR A 234 -5.91 0.45 -16.45
C TYR A 234 -6.57 1.78 -16.83
N ALA A 235 -7.74 1.71 -17.48
CA ALA A 235 -8.47 2.90 -17.88
C ALA A 235 -8.98 3.71 -16.67
N ARG A 236 -9.41 3.06 -15.58
CA ARG A 236 -9.74 3.74 -14.31
C ARG A 236 -8.53 4.45 -13.71
N ILE A 237 -7.35 3.82 -13.71
CA ILE A 237 -6.11 4.46 -13.27
C ILE A 237 -5.83 5.71 -14.11
N CYS A 238 -5.96 5.61 -15.44
CA CYS A 238 -5.76 6.77 -16.33
C CYS A 238 -6.75 7.90 -16.04
N LEU A 239 -8.00 7.59 -15.72
CA LEU A 239 -9.02 8.59 -15.37
C LEU A 239 -8.74 9.28 -14.03
N LEU A 240 -8.42 8.51 -12.99
CA LEU A 240 -8.21 9.03 -11.62
C LEU A 240 -6.88 9.79 -11.50
N PHE A 241 -5.82 9.26 -12.09
CA PHE A 241 -4.46 9.78 -11.92
C PHE A 241 -3.95 10.62 -13.09
N GLY A 242 -4.60 10.58 -14.26
CA GLY A 242 -4.14 11.26 -15.48
C GLY A 242 -4.14 12.79 -15.41
N GLN A 243 -4.81 13.39 -14.41
CA GLN A 243 -4.70 14.83 -14.14
C GLN A 243 -3.44 15.20 -13.36
N TYR A 244 -2.81 14.23 -12.69
CA TYR A 244 -1.64 14.39 -11.82
C TYR A 244 -0.37 13.83 -12.46
N VAL A 245 -0.48 12.80 -13.29
CA VAL A 245 0.64 12.15 -13.99
C VAL A 245 0.59 12.52 -15.47
N SER A 246 1.60 13.24 -15.95
CA SER A 246 1.66 13.73 -17.34
C SER A 246 1.95 12.63 -18.38
N ASP A 247 2.52 11.51 -17.94
CA ASP A 247 2.94 10.40 -18.81
C ASP A 247 1.80 9.42 -19.14
N LEU A 248 0.63 9.55 -18.49
CA LEU A 248 -0.52 8.69 -18.77
C LEU A 248 -1.30 9.19 -19.99
N PRO A 249 -1.78 8.28 -20.86
CA PRO A 249 -2.69 8.64 -21.94
C PRO A 249 -3.92 9.35 -21.37
N ARG A 250 -4.19 10.58 -21.83
CA ARG A 250 -5.41 11.30 -21.44
C ARG A 250 -6.60 10.72 -22.21
N PRO A 251 -7.64 10.18 -21.54
CA PRO A 251 -8.86 9.81 -22.22
C PRO A 251 -9.54 11.06 -22.81
N SER A 252 -9.97 10.97 -24.07
CA SER A 252 -10.72 12.00 -24.78
C SER A 252 -11.90 12.47 -23.93
N LYS A 253 -12.02 13.78 -23.68
CA LYS A 253 -13.13 14.36 -22.91
C LYS A 253 -14.47 13.94 -23.55
N ILE A 254 -15.39 13.44 -22.72
CA ILE A 254 -16.79 13.22 -23.09
C ILE A 254 -17.43 14.59 -23.40
N THR A 255 -17.51 14.96 -24.68
CA THR A 255 -18.42 16.03 -25.12
C THR A 255 -19.85 15.53 -25.02
N LYS A 256 -20.59 15.99 -24.01
CA LYS A 256 -22.05 15.82 -23.93
C LYS A 256 -22.71 16.52 -25.13
N PRO A 257 -23.58 15.87 -25.92
CA PRO A 257 -24.46 16.55 -26.85
C PRO A 257 -25.87 16.58 -26.26
N THR A 258 -26.31 17.70 -25.70
CA THR A 258 -27.75 18.00 -25.74
C THR A 258 -27.97 19.51 -25.74
N SER A 259 -28.43 19.96 -26.90
CA SER A 259 -29.00 21.27 -27.13
C SER A 259 -30.26 21.40 -26.27
N GLN A 260 -30.30 22.33 -25.32
CA GLN A 260 -31.54 22.98 -24.94
C GLN A 260 -31.39 24.48 -25.19
N ARG A 261 -32.04 24.85 -26.28
CA ARG A 261 -32.31 26.19 -26.76
C ARG A 261 -33.30 26.85 -25.81
N MET A 262 -32.87 27.87 -25.08
CA MET A 262 -33.73 29.02 -24.79
C MET A 262 -32.94 30.29 -25.09
N ARG A 263 -33.63 31.20 -25.76
CA ARG A 263 -33.10 32.36 -26.49
C ARG A 263 -33.51 33.61 -25.71
N VAL A 264 -32.65 34.64 -25.73
CA VAL A 264 -32.97 36.10 -25.67
C VAL A 264 -33.14 36.66 -24.23
N HIS A 265 -32.52 37.77 -23.76
CA HIS A 265 -31.71 38.88 -24.31
C HIS A 265 -30.76 39.44 -23.18
N PRO A 266 -29.80 40.33 -23.52
CA PRO A 266 -28.67 40.75 -22.68
C PRO A 266 -28.99 42.00 -21.85
N ASP A 267 -28.17 42.29 -20.83
CA ASP A 267 -27.72 43.67 -20.60
C ASP A 267 -26.47 43.74 -19.69
N THR A 268 -25.45 44.38 -20.25
CA THR A 268 -24.52 45.35 -19.63
C THR A 268 -23.90 45.03 -18.26
N ASN A 269 -22.59 44.73 -18.22
CA ASN A 269 -21.55 45.75 -17.98
C ASN A 269 -20.17 45.12 -17.80
N PHE A 270 -19.28 45.47 -18.71
CA PHE A 270 -17.83 45.44 -18.51
C PHE A 270 -17.44 46.44 -17.42
N MET A 271 -16.51 46.08 -16.54
CA MET A 271 -15.40 46.98 -16.18
C MET A 271 -14.25 46.19 -15.57
N HIS A 272 -13.09 46.35 -16.22
CA HIS A 272 -11.76 46.07 -15.71
C HIS A 272 -11.33 47.09 -14.64
N PHE A 273 -10.08 46.95 -14.19
CA PHE A 273 -9.23 47.88 -13.42
C PHE A 273 -9.18 47.59 -11.91
N THR A 274 -8.06 47.67 -11.18
CA THR A 274 -6.59 47.62 -11.38
C THR A 274 -6.00 47.76 -9.96
N SER A 275 -4.79 47.25 -9.72
CA SER A 275 -4.00 47.49 -8.52
C SER A 275 -3.83 48.98 -8.15
N LYS A 276 -3.82 49.31 -6.84
CA LYS A 276 -3.06 50.44 -6.25
C LYS A 276 -2.63 50.16 -4.80
N SER A 277 -1.45 50.67 -4.44
CA SER A 277 -0.74 50.49 -3.17
C SER A 277 -0.83 51.73 -2.26
N GLY A 278 -0.75 51.49 -0.93
CA GLY A 278 -0.24 52.38 0.15
C GLY A 278 -1.27 53.20 0.97
N PRO A 279 -0.93 53.76 2.17
CA PRO A 279 0.23 53.59 3.06
C PRO A 279 -0.09 53.42 4.59
N ILE A 280 0.97 53.46 5.41
CA ILE A 280 1.20 53.09 6.83
C ILE A 280 0.43 53.92 7.90
N ALA A 281 0.10 53.29 9.05
CA ALA A 281 0.01 53.96 10.36
C ALA A 281 0.58 53.08 11.50
N LYS A 282 1.34 53.73 12.41
CA LYS A 282 2.01 53.16 13.59
C LYS A 282 1.08 53.24 14.82
N SER A 283 1.13 52.25 15.71
CA SER A 283 0.88 52.47 17.15
C SER A 283 1.55 51.38 17.98
N SER A 284 2.23 51.84 19.03
CA SER A 284 3.06 51.12 19.97
C SER A 284 2.29 50.83 21.26
N GLN A 285 2.44 49.63 21.84
CA GLN A 285 2.58 49.47 23.29
C GLN A 285 3.20 48.11 23.64
N LYS A 286 4.18 48.16 24.56
CA LYS A 286 5.01 47.06 25.05
C LYS A 286 4.45 46.53 26.38
N PHE A 287 4.52 45.22 26.60
CA PHE A 287 4.82 44.61 27.91
C PHE A 287 5.74 43.39 27.71
N GLY A 288 6.79 43.27 28.53
CA GLY A 288 7.95 42.36 28.37
C GLY A 288 7.64 40.88 28.66
N THR A 289 8.13 39.93 27.84
CA THR A 289 9.48 39.31 27.79
C THR A 289 9.72 38.22 28.85
N ILE A 290 9.62 36.95 28.44
CA ILE A 290 10.48 35.85 28.89
C ILE A 290 11.19 35.32 27.64
N ARG A 291 12.52 35.40 27.62
CA ARG A 291 13.38 35.01 26.49
C ARG A 291 13.74 33.52 26.62
N ILE A 292 13.39 32.71 25.63
CA ILE A 292 14.10 31.46 25.35
C ILE A 292 15.11 31.79 24.25
N ALA A 293 16.38 31.51 24.54
CA ALA A 293 17.51 31.79 23.66
C ALA A 293 17.36 31.02 22.33
N LYS A 294 17.11 31.76 21.25
CA LYS A 294 17.35 31.30 19.88
C LYS A 294 18.82 31.52 19.57
N SER A 295 19.61 30.45 19.50
CA SER A 295 20.91 30.41 18.80
C SER A 295 20.66 29.75 17.44
N GLY A 296 20.49 30.51 16.36
CA GLY A 296 21.56 30.80 15.40
C GLY A 296 21.09 30.36 14.00
N PRO A 297 21.57 30.94 12.88
CA PRO A 297 20.88 30.89 11.59
C PRO A 297 21.10 29.54 10.89
N LEU A 298 20.01 28.93 10.43
CA LEU A 298 20.03 27.84 9.45
C LEU A 298 20.82 28.28 8.21
N PRO A 299 21.71 27.44 7.65
CA PRO A 299 22.24 27.69 6.32
C PRO A 299 21.07 27.63 5.34
N LYS A 300 20.92 28.68 4.53
CA LYS A 300 20.06 28.64 3.34
C LYS A 300 20.67 27.59 2.39
N SER A 301 20.25 26.34 2.51
CA SER A 301 20.42 25.38 1.44
C SER A 301 19.46 25.80 0.33
N GLU A 302 20.04 26.08 -0.83
CA GLU A 302 19.31 26.32 -2.06
C GLU A 302 18.33 25.17 -2.30
N ASP A 303 17.07 25.50 -2.58
CA ASP A 303 16.02 24.57 -2.99
C ASP A 303 16.46 23.78 -4.25
N LYS A 304 17.23 22.71 -4.03
CA LYS A 304 17.47 21.69 -5.05
C LYS A 304 16.26 20.77 -5.11
N VAL A 305 15.19 21.32 -5.71
CA VAL A 305 14.19 20.64 -6.53
C VAL A 305 14.02 19.15 -6.21
N ILE A 306 13.25 18.84 -5.16
CA ILE A 306 12.52 17.56 -5.00
C ILE A 306 11.32 17.58 -5.96
N GLY A 307 11.58 17.93 -7.21
CA GLY A 307 10.59 18.15 -8.27
C GLY A 307 11.04 17.55 -9.59
N LYS A 308 11.94 16.55 -9.56
CA LYS A 308 12.17 15.73 -10.74
C LYS A 308 10.91 14.90 -10.96
N ARG A 309 10.14 15.30 -12.00
CA ARG A 309 9.03 14.51 -12.56
C ARG A 309 9.50 13.06 -12.66
N ILE A 310 8.78 12.15 -11.98
CA ILE A 310 9.02 10.73 -12.11
C ILE A 310 8.62 10.35 -13.54
N PRO A 311 9.54 9.90 -14.41
CA PRO A 311 9.15 9.35 -15.70
C PRO A 311 8.47 8.00 -15.40
N LEU A 312 7.15 7.96 -15.43
CA LEU A 312 6.40 6.71 -15.37
C LEU A 312 6.48 6.07 -16.76
N ASP A 313 7.63 5.45 -17.05
CA ASP A 313 7.74 4.59 -18.21
C ASP A 313 6.93 3.32 -17.94
N VAL A 314 5.62 3.37 -18.25
CA VAL A 314 4.65 2.29 -18.03
C VAL A 314 5.12 0.96 -18.64
N VAL A 315 6.02 1.02 -19.63
CA VAL A 315 6.60 -0.10 -20.37
C VAL A 315 7.85 -0.67 -19.68
N LYS A 316 8.61 0.13 -18.92
CA LYS A 316 9.76 -0.36 -18.15
C LYS A 316 9.34 -0.66 -16.71
N ASN A 317 9.39 -1.95 -16.35
CA ASN A 317 9.12 -2.48 -15.00
C ASN A 317 10.13 -1.99 -13.93
N LYS A 318 10.24 -0.68 -13.71
CA LYS A 318 10.95 -0.14 -12.56
C LYS A 318 10.07 -0.36 -11.34
N LYS A 319 10.61 -1.00 -10.31
CA LYS A 319 9.91 -1.16 -9.04
C LYS A 319 9.75 0.21 -8.41
N VAL A 320 8.58 0.54 -7.87
CA VAL A 320 8.32 1.85 -7.24
C VAL A 320 9.30 2.12 -6.10
N MET A 321 9.74 1.07 -5.40
CA MET A 321 10.79 1.15 -4.38
C MET A 321 12.09 1.79 -4.89
N GLN A 322 12.43 1.61 -6.17
CA GLN A 322 13.65 2.13 -6.80
C GLN A 322 13.54 3.61 -7.20
N LEU A 323 12.37 4.23 -6.99
CA LEU A 323 12.19 5.66 -7.21
C LEU A 323 12.75 6.51 -6.06
N ALA A 324 13.03 5.88 -4.91
CA ALA A 324 13.63 6.53 -3.76
C ALA A 324 15.09 6.91 -4.06
N THR A 325 15.45 8.17 -3.77
CA THR A 325 16.82 8.67 -3.87
C THR A 325 17.61 8.31 -2.61
N GLU A 326 18.94 8.35 -2.68
CA GLU A 326 19.82 8.08 -1.52
C GLU A 326 19.59 9.05 -0.33
N SER A 327 18.96 10.20 -0.60
CA SER A 327 18.53 11.17 0.41
C SER A 327 17.26 10.78 1.16
N THR A 328 16.59 9.68 0.80
CA THR A 328 15.44 9.16 1.54
C THR A 328 15.83 7.98 2.40
N VAL A 329 15.08 7.74 3.48
CA VAL A 329 15.31 6.62 4.40
C VAL A 329 15.21 5.27 3.68
N GLY A 330 14.29 5.13 2.72
CA GLY A 330 14.17 3.94 1.88
C GLY A 330 15.32 3.75 0.90
N GLY A 331 15.81 4.83 0.28
CA GLY A 331 16.98 4.77 -0.61
C GLY A 331 18.27 4.42 0.14
N ALA A 332 18.40 4.87 1.39
CA ALA A 332 19.48 4.47 2.30
C ALA A 332 19.32 3.05 2.87
N GLY A 333 18.19 2.37 2.62
CA GLY A 333 17.91 1.02 3.13
C GLY A 333 17.60 0.95 4.63
N LEU A 334 17.19 2.06 5.24
CA LEU A 334 17.00 2.20 6.70
C LEU A 334 15.52 2.16 7.14
N ALA A 335 14.57 2.10 6.20
CA ALA A 335 13.13 2.28 6.49
C ALA A 335 12.61 1.34 7.60
N LEU A 336 12.86 0.03 7.48
CA LEU A 336 12.41 -0.93 8.49
C LEU A 336 13.16 -0.77 9.82
N ARG A 337 14.45 -0.43 9.78
CA ARG A 337 15.27 -0.21 10.98
C ARG A 337 14.74 0.99 11.77
N TYR A 338 14.44 2.09 11.09
CA TYR A 338 13.92 3.32 11.70
C TYR A 338 12.49 3.14 12.19
N ALA A 339 11.65 2.44 11.44
CA ALA A 339 10.30 2.10 11.90
C ALA A 339 10.34 1.33 13.23
N ASN A 340 11.21 0.32 13.34
CA ASN A 340 11.35 -0.43 14.58
C ASN A 340 11.83 0.47 15.75
N ILE A 341 12.83 1.33 15.53
CA ILE A 341 13.31 2.28 16.56
C ILE A 341 12.16 3.15 17.07
N ILE A 342 11.36 3.71 16.17
CA ILE A 342 10.22 4.57 16.52
C ILE A 342 9.18 3.79 17.32
N ILE A 343 8.81 2.59 16.87
CA ILE A 343 7.82 1.74 17.55
C ILE A 343 8.31 1.33 18.96
N TYR A 344 9.60 1.01 19.12
CA TYR A 344 10.17 0.74 20.43
C TYR A 344 10.14 1.98 21.32
N ALA A 345 10.50 3.15 20.78
CA ALA A 345 10.47 4.41 21.49
C ALA A 345 9.04 4.79 21.94
N GLU A 346 8.04 4.61 21.09
CA GLU A 346 6.62 4.78 21.42
C GLU A 346 6.21 3.86 22.58
N ARG A 347 6.58 2.58 22.51
CA ARG A 347 6.31 1.61 23.58
C ARG A 347 6.92 2.06 24.92
N TYR A 348 8.11 2.63 24.90
CA TYR A 348 8.76 3.15 26.12
C TYR A 348 8.12 4.43 26.65
N LEU A 349 7.53 5.26 25.78
CA LEU A 349 6.80 6.46 26.19
C LEU A 349 5.54 6.10 27.00
N TYR A 350 4.77 5.11 26.53
CA TYR A 350 3.51 4.69 27.15
C TYR A 350 3.64 3.58 28.20
N ALA A 351 4.74 2.83 28.21
CA ALA A 351 5.03 1.82 29.22
C ALA A 351 6.44 2.00 29.84
N PRO A 352 6.67 3.03 30.66
CA PRO A 352 8.00 3.34 31.21
C PRO A 352 8.54 2.24 32.13
N THR A 353 7.66 1.47 32.77
CA THR A 353 8.00 0.32 33.63
C THR A 353 8.68 -0.83 32.86
N CYS A 354 8.59 -0.84 31.53
CA CYS A 354 9.26 -1.82 30.68
C CYS A 354 10.71 -1.45 30.33
N ILE A 355 11.22 -0.30 30.77
CA ILE A 355 12.58 0.17 30.46
C ILE A 355 13.56 -0.39 31.49
N ASN A 356 14.09 -1.59 31.21
CA ASN A 356 15.28 -2.11 31.88
C ASN A 356 16.57 -1.73 31.12
N ASP A 357 17.74 -1.91 31.73
CA ASP A 357 19.02 -1.59 31.09
C ASP A 357 19.26 -2.43 29.82
N GLU A 358 18.73 -3.65 29.77
CA GLU A 358 18.78 -4.52 28.59
C GLU A 358 17.97 -3.95 27.42
N ALA A 359 16.73 -3.49 27.66
CA ALA A 359 15.87 -2.85 26.67
C ALA A 359 16.51 -1.57 26.12
N ARG A 360 17.15 -0.77 26.99
CA ARG A 360 17.91 0.41 26.59
C ARG A 360 19.13 0.05 25.74
N GLY A 361 19.86 -1.00 26.11
CA GLY A 361 20.96 -1.56 25.33
C GLY A 361 20.51 -1.98 23.94
N TYR A 362 19.43 -2.76 23.86
CA TYR A 362 18.85 -3.20 22.60
C TYR A 362 18.44 -2.05 21.68
N LEU A 363 17.76 -1.02 22.20
CA LEU A 363 17.40 0.16 21.43
C LEU A 363 18.63 0.90 20.90
N TYR A 364 19.69 1.01 21.72
CA TYR A 364 20.93 1.66 21.32
C TYR A 364 21.70 0.85 20.26
N GLU A 365 21.70 -0.49 20.36
CA GLU A 365 22.25 -1.38 19.34
C GLU A 365 21.52 -1.26 18.00
N LEU A 366 20.19 -1.05 18.05
CA LEU A 366 19.38 -0.84 16.86
C LEU A 366 19.72 0.47 16.14
N LEU A 367 20.41 1.45 16.77
CA LEU A 367 20.79 2.70 16.11
C LEU A 367 21.97 2.54 15.14
N PRO A 368 21.92 3.11 13.94
CA PRO A 368 23.11 3.34 13.11
C PRO A 368 24.17 4.18 13.83
N GLU A 369 25.43 4.05 13.41
CA GLU A 369 26.57 4.74 14.05
C GLU A 369 26.48 6.27 13.99
N ASN A 370 25.96 6.83 12.89
CA ASN A 370 25.71 8.28 12.76
C ASN A 370 24.65 8.76 13.77
N LEU A 371 23.60 7.98 14.02
CA LEU A 371 22.61 8.30 15.04
C LEU A 371 23.18 8.14 16.45
N LYS A 372 23.97 7.10 16.73
CA LYS A 372 24.63 6.91 18.05
C LYS A 372 25.52 8.11 18.41
N THR A 373 26.33 8.59 17.48
CA THR A 373 27.21 9.74 17.69
C THR A 373 26.43 11.02 17.94
N THR A 374 25.38 11.27 17.15
CA THR A 374 24.50 12.44 17.30
C THR A 374 23.74 12.43 18.62
N VAL A 375 23.13 11.30 18.99
CA VAL A 375 22.43 11.13 20.27
C VAL A 375 23.40 11.35 21.43
N ARG A 376 24.60 10.76 21.38
CA ARG A 376 25.63 10.95 22.43
C ARG A 376 26.04 12.41 22.56
N GLY A 377 26.29 13.09 21.45
CA GLY A 377 26.64 14.51 21.43
C GLY A 377 25.55 15.40 22.03
N LYS A 378 24.28 15.21 21.62
CA LYS A 378 23.15 15.97 22.17
C LYS A 378 22.91 15.69 23.64
N LEU A 379 22.97 14.41 24.05
CA LEU A 379 22.84 14.02 25.46
C LEU A 379 23.96 14.63 26.31
N TRP A 380 25.22 14.54 25.86
CA TRP A 380 26.36 15.11 26.57
C TRP A 380 26.26 16.62 26.70
N GLY A 381 25.89 17.33 25.62
CA GLY A 381 25.64 18.78 25.65
C GLY A 381 24.55 19.15 26.64
N HIS A 382 23.41 18.46 26.61
CA HIS A 382 22.32 18.67 27.58
C HIS A 382 22.73 18.40 29.03
N TRP A 383 23.64 17.44 29.27
CA TRP A 383 24.12 17.09 30.60
C TRP A 383 25.10 18.14 31.14
N CYS A 384 26.02 18.64 30.31
CA CYS A 384 27.00 19.65 30.71
C CYS A 384 26.37 21.02 30.97
N THR A 385 25.35 21.43 30.19
CA THR A 385 24.68 22.72 30.39
C THR A 385 23.81 22.75 31.66
N ARG A 386 23.34 21.58 32.15
CA ARG A 386 22.38 21.48 33.27
C ARG A 386 22.99 21.08 34.62
N ALA A 387 24.28 20.80 34.70
CA ALA A 387 24.96 20.59 35.98
C ALA A 387 24.98 21.86 36.87
N HIS A 388 24.60 23.02 36.32
CA HIS A 388 24.60 24.32 37.00
C HIS A 388 23.21 24.85 37.40
N GLU A 389 22.09 24.22 37.01
CA GLU A 389 20.74 24.70 37.35
C GLU A 389 20.09 23.83 38.45
N GLY A 390 19.73 24.49 39.55
CA GLY A 390 19.28 23.88 40.80
C GLY A 390 17.96 23.07 40.71
N SER A 391 17.83 22.15 41.67
CA SER A 391 16.89 21.02 41.76
C SER A 391 15.37 21.32 41.81
N GLY A 392 14.90 22.55 41.61
CA GLY A 392 13.50 22.94 41.86
C GLY A 392 12.50 22.71 40.73
N GLY A 393 12.94 22.64 39.46
CA GLY A 393 12.04 22.65 38.28
C GLY A 393 11.85 21.31 37.55
N SER A 394 12.40 20.21 38.06
CA SER A 394 12.56 18.97 37.27
C SER A 394 11.25 18.26 36.89
N HIS A 395 10.15 18.49 37.63
CA HIS A 395 8.83 17.91 37.34
C HIS A 395 8.19 18.46 36.07
N SER A 396 7.97 19.77 36.05
CA SER A 396 7.34 20.48 34.94
C SER A 396 8.14 20.31 33.64
N LEU A 397 9.45 20.14 33.73
CA LEU A 397 10.31 19.86 32.58
C LEU A 397 10.10 18.46 32.00
N ALA A 398 10.01 17.43 32.83
CA ALA A 398 9.78 16.07 32.35
C ALA A 398 8.36 15.90 31.79
N GLU A 399 7.40 16.62 32.35
CA GLU A 399 6.02 16.71 31.86
C GLU A 399 5.96 17.42 30.50
N GLY A 400 6.64 18.56 30.34
CA GLY A 400 6.75 19.22 29.03
C GLY A 400 7.46 18.38 27.96
N TRP A 401 8.46 17.57 28.35
CA TRP A 401 9.04 16.58 27.43
C TRP A 401 8.06 15.47 27.07
N ARG A 402 7.26 14.99 28.03
CA ARG A 402 6.24 13.97 27.76
C ARG A 402 5.21 14.49 26.76
N GLU A 403 4.66 15.68 26.98
CA GLU A 403 3.69 16.31 26.09
C GLU A 403 4.28 16.48 24.67
N ALA A 404 5.50 17.01 24.56
CA ALA A 404 6.17 17.18 23.27
C ALA A 404 6.44 15.84 22.56
N LEU A 405 6.78 14.78 23.29
CA LEU A 405 6.95 13.45 22.72
C LEU A 405 5.63 12.82 22.29
N GLU A 406 4.56 13.00 23.04
CA GLU A 406 3.22 12.53 22.67
C GLU A 406 2.74 13.25 21.39
N GLU A 407 2.96 14.57 21.30
CA GLU A 407 2.69 15.34 20.08
C GLU A 407 3.51 14.80 18.90
N MET A 408 4.81 14.57 19.08
CA MET A 408 5.65 14.02 18.01
C MET A 408 5.25 12.60 17.60
N MET A 409 4.95 11.73 18.57
CA MET A 409 4.51 10.36 18.31
C MET A 409 3.16 10.30 17.62
N SER A 410 2.27 11.28 17.83
CA SER A 410 0.96 11.32 17.18
C SER A 410 1.02 11.26 15.65
N TRP A 411 2.11 11.76 15.05
CA TRP A 411 2.32 11.73 13.60
C TRP A 411 3.47 10.82 13.16
N LEU A 412 4.47 10.57 14.03
CA LEU A 412 5.62 9.73 13.70
C LEU A 412 5.32 8.23 13.85
N ALA A 413 4.59 7.84 14.89
CA ALA A 413 4.27 6.45 15.15
C ALA A 413 3.40 5.81 14.04
N PRO A 414 2.33 6.45 13.52
CA PRO A 414 1.54 5.89 12.44
C PRO A 414 2.38 5.53 11.19
N VAL A 415 3.29 6.42 10.77
CA VAL A 415 4.17 6.20 9.60
C VAL A 415 5.11 5.02 9.83
N ALA A 416 5.61 4.84 11.07
CA ALA A 416 6.45 3.70 11.44
C ALA A 416 5.66 2.38 11.44
N HIS A 417 4.47 2.35 12.04
CA HIS A 417 3.58 1.18 12.00
C HIS A 417 3.20 0.80 10.57
N ASP A 418 2.85 1.79 9.75
CA ASP A 418 2.55 1.61 8.33
C ASP A 418 3.75 1.03 7.56
N THR A 419 4.97 1.42 7.90
CA THR A 419 6.19 0.85 7.29
C THR A 419 6.34 -0.64 7.60
N VAL A 420 6.16 -1.06 8.86
CA VAL A 420 6.23 -2.47 9.24
C VAL A 420 5.08 -3.27 8.60
N LYS A 421 3.87 -2.70 8.65
CA LYS A 421 2.66 -3.31 8.08
C LYS A 421 2.78 -3.52 6.58
N TRP A 422 3.23 -2.51 5.83
CA TRP A 422 3.46 -2.61 4.39
C TRP A 422 4.43 -3.74 4.04
N GLN A 423 5.51 -3.90 4.82
CA GLN A 423 6.49 -4.99 4.62
C GLN A 423 5.88 -6.37 4.90
N GLN A 424 5.09 -6.50 5.97
CA GLN A 424 4.42 -7.75 6.34
C GLN A 424 3.36 -8.15 5.31
N GLU A 425 2.57 -7.19 4.80
CA GLU A 425 1.55 -7.43 3.78
C GLU A 425 2.19 -8.04 2.52
N ARG A 426 3.34 -7.53 2.07
CA ARG A 426 4.07 -8.08 0.90
C ARG A 426 4.67 -9.47 1.14
N TYR A 427 4.97 -9.81 2.38
CA TYR A 427 5.36 -11.18 2.75
C TYR A 427 4.16 -12.13 2.73
N LEU A 428 3.04 -11.72 3.34
CA LEU A 428 1.79 -12.50 3.40
C LEU A 428 1.12 -12.67 2.02
N GLU A 429 1.27 -11.71 1.12
CA GLU A 429 0.87 -11.80 -0.29
C GLU A 429 1.47 -13.03 -1.00
N LYS A 430 2.63 -13.52 -0.57
CA LYS A 430 3.21 -14.75 -1.14
C LYS A 430 2.52 -16.02 -0.64
N GLN A 431 1.91 -15.97 0.54
CA GLN A 431 1.36 -17.15 1.22
C GLN A 431 -0.16 -17.31 1.03
N ARG A 432 -0.94 -16.23 1.05
CA ARG A 432 -2.42 -16.29 1.06
C ARG A 432 -3.07 -15.88 -0.27
N PHE A 433 -4.33 -16.28 -0.47
CA PHE A 433 -5.15 -15.88 -1.63
C PHE A 433 -5.76 -14.48 -1.47
N ASP A 434 -6.02 -14.05 -0.22
CA ASP A 434 -6.81 -12.86 0.12
C ASP A 434 -5.98 -11.72 0.73
N ALA A 435 -4.69 -11.62 0.39
CA ALA A 435 -3.85 -10.55 0.90
C ALA A 435 -4.31 -9.21 0.31
N LYS A 436 -4.99 -8.40 1.13
CA LYS A 436 -5.43 -7.03 0.83
C LYS A 436 -4.33 -6.06 1.27
N PRO A 437 -3.53 -5.46 0.37
CA PRO A 437 -2.69 -4.34 0.75
C PRO A 437 -3.57 -3.18 1.24
N THR A 438 -3.31 -2.72 2.46
CA THR A 438 -4.07 -1.63 3.09
C THR A 438 -3.26 -0.35 3.19
N VAL A 439 -1.92 -0.46 3.18
CA VAL A 439 -1.00 0.68 3.26
C VAL A 439 -0.35 0.90 1.90
N MET A 440 -0.23 2.16 1.50
CA MET A 440 0.54 2.54 0.30
C MET A 440 1.96 2.91 0.67
N LEU A 441 2.91 2.69 -0.24
CA LEU A 441 4.33 2.89 0.04
C LEU A 441 4.67 4.33 0.43
N PHE A 442 3.97 5.33 -0.14
CA PHE A 442 4.18 6.74 0.21
C PHE A 442 3.68 7.09 1.62
N GLN A 443 2.91 6.23 2.30
CA GLN A 443 2.51 6.42 3.69
C GLN A 443 3.59 5.96 4.67
N THR A 444 4.63 5.29 4.16
CA THR A 444 5.72 4.71 4.96
C THR A 444 6.94 5.63 5.01
N LEU A 445 7.94 5.25 5.81
CA LEU A 445 9.25 5.92 5.84
C LEU A 445 10.05 5.74 4.54
N HIS A 446 9.61 4.94 3.57
CA HIS A 446 10.43 4.65 2.38
C HIS A 446 10.80 5.91 1.57
N PHE A 447 9.87 6.85 1.44
CA PHE A 447 10.10 8.13 0.77
C PHE A 447 10.35 9.28 1.75
N ALA A 448 10.52 8.98 3.04
CA ALA A 448 10.82 10.00 4.04
C ALA A 448 12.21 10.59 3.83
N ASP A 449 12.33 11.89 4.00
CA ASP A 449 13.60 12.60 4.03
C ASP A 449 14.47 12.04 5.17
N LEU A 450 15.70 11.63 4.82
CA LEU A 450 16.60 10.97 5.75
C LEU A 450 16.97 11.89 6.92
N GLU A 451 17.32 13.14 6.63
CA GLU A 451 17.79 14.10 7.64
C GLU A 451 16.65 14.47 8.60
N LYS A 452 15.46 14.78 8.08
CA LYS A 452 14.28 15.07 8.92
C LYS A 452 13.92 13.90 9.83
N THR A 453 13.97 12.68 9.28
CA THR A 453 13.64 11.47 10.05
C THR A 453 14.67 11.22 11.14
N GLU A 454 15.96 11.36 10.83
CA GLU A 454 17.04 11.21 11.82
C GLU A 454 16.92 12.25 12.94
N VAL A 455 16.66 13.51 12.61
CA VAL A 455 16.47 14.58 13.62
C VAL A 455 15.29 14.25 14.55
N ALA A 456 14.15 13.85 14.00
CA ALA A 456 12.98 13.46 14.80
C ALA A 456 13.29 12.27 15.73
N ILE A 457 13.96 11.22 15.21
CA ILE A 457 14.37 10.06 16.01
C ILE A 457 15.32 10.49 17.15
N VAL A 458 16.29 11.35 16.88
CA VAL A 458 17.22 11.84 17.91
C VAL A 458 16.46 12.61 18.99
N GLU A 459 15.52 13.48 18.62
CA GLU A 459 14.71 14.25 19.57
C GLU A 459 13.84 13.35 20.45
N VAL A 460 13.22 12.32 19.86
CA VAL A 460 12.49 11.29 20.60
C VAL A 460 13.40 10.64 21.66
N LEU A 461 14.57 10.17 21.27
CA LEU A 461 15.47 9.43 22.15
C LEU A 461 16.07 10.31 23.25
N VAL A 462 16.37 11.57 22.95
CA VAL A 462 16.83 12.56 23.94
C VAL A 462 15.70 12.86 24.94
N GLY A 463 14.48 13.06 24.48
CA GLY A 463 13.31 13.28 25.32
C GLY A 463 13.06 12.10 26.26
N LEU A 464 13.04 10.87 25.73
CA LEU A 464 12.87 9.65 26.52
C LEU A 464 13.97 9.49 27.58
N SER A 465 15.20 9.81 27.23
CA SER A 465 16.33 9.79 28.18
C SER A 465 16.13 10.82 29.31
N CYS A 466 15.54 11.98 29.03
CA CYS A 466 15.23 12.99 30.04
C CYS A 466 14.10 12.54 30.98
N ILE A 467 13.02 11.97 30.43
CA ILE A 467 11.90 11.43 31.20
C ILE A 467 12.37 10.30 32.12
N TYR A 468 13.10 9.32 31.58
CA TYR A 468 13.59 8.16 32.32
C TYR A 468 14.50 8.56 33.49
N ARG A 469 15.42 9.51 33.28
CA ARG A 469 16.28 10.04 34.35
C ARG A 469 15.48 10.65 35.49
N TYR A 470 14.41 11.36 35.14
CA TYR A 470 13.58 12.01 36.12
C TYR A 470 12.75 11.00 36.92
N GLU A 471 12.16 10.01 36.26
CA GLU A 471 11.43 8.91 36.91
C GLU A 471 12.33 8.10 37.86
N ASN A 472 13.56 7.77 37.45
CA ASN A 472 14.53 7.08 38.32
C ASN A 472 14.92 7.92 39.55
N LYS A 473 15.05 9.25 39.42
CA LYS A 473 15.30 10.13 40.58
C LYS A 473 14.13 10.17 41.56
N ARG A 474 12.89 10.04 41.07
CA ARG A 474 11.68 10.00 41.93
C ARG A 474 11.57 8.66 42.67
N LEU A 475 11.90 7.55 42.01
CA LEU A 475 11.85 6.21 42.59
C LEU A 475 13.02 5.93 43.55
N GLY A 476 14.22 6.43 43.24
CA GLY A 476 15.40 6.35 44.11
C GLY A 476 15.37 7.29 45.32
N GLY A 477 14.29 8.07 45.50
CA GLY A 477 14.07 8.96 46.64
C GLY A 477 13.34 8.33 47.82
N ARG A 478 12.92 7.06 47.75
CA ARG A 478 12.58 6.31 48.97
C ARG A 478 13.86 5.72 49.55
N PRO A 479 14.20 5.96 50.82
CA PRO A 479 15.35 5.32 51.45
C PRO A 479 15.00 3.84 51.64
N SER A 480 15.32 3.03 50.65
CA SER A 480 15.62 1.62 50.91
C SER A 480 16.99 1.63 51.56
N GLY A 481 17.01 1.45 52.89
CA GLY A 481 18.21 1.07 53.59
C GLY A 481 18.83 -0.17 52.94
N ASP A 482 20.15 -0.21 53.02
CA ASP A 482 21.05 -1.27 52.62
C ASP A 482 21.42 -1.42 51.14
N GLY A 483 22.67 -1.01 50.85
CA GLY A 483 23.68 -2.00 50.47
C GLY A 483 24.12 -2.03 49.01
N CYS A 484 25.25 -1.36 48.74
CA CYS A 484 26.33 -1.74 47.81
C CYS A 484 26.01 -2.69 46.62
N ARG A 485 25.99 -2.16 45.39
CA ARG A 485 27.06 -2.31 44.37
C ARG A 485 26.69 -1.65 43.05
#